data_AF-A0AAW5K9Q3-F1
#
_entry.id   AF-A0AAW5K9Q3-F1
#
_cell.length_a   1.000
_cell.length_b   1.000
_cell.length_c   1.000
_cell.angle_alpha   90.00
_cell.angle_beta   90.00
_cell.angle_gamma   90.00
#
_symmetry.space_group_name_H-M   'P 1'
#
loop_
_entity.id
_entity.type
_entity.pdbx_description
1 polymer ?
#
loop_
_entity_poly.entity_id
_entity_poly.type
_entity_poly.pdbx_seq_one_letter_code
_entity_poly.pdbx_strand_id
1 'polypeptide(L)'
;MFTMLFGAFAALAALAMLLGFYLFTAYVMYRIGDKFRIGSYLEFLIPVYNVMLLCDCAGITRWVTAGIGAPAVVASLLNFFSFGFFGGNMGYLVSAVFFFCWIYLWGSIAQRLGKNFWLWGVLSFFFGGLPLLILAFDGSLPRRR
;
A
#
# COMPACT_ATOMS: atom_id res chain seq x y z
N MET A 1 5.34 -24.87 -30.88
CA MET A 1 5.54 -25.58 -29.59
C MET A 1 6.54 -24.85 -28.70
N PHE A 2 7.75 -24.52 -29.19
CA PHE A 2 8.79 -23.79 -28.43
C PHE A 2 8.34 -22.41 -27.90
N THR A 3 7.64 -21.62 -28.69
CA THR A 3 7.09 -20.29 -28.30
C THR A 3 6.03 -20.36 -27.20
N MET A 4 5.15 -21.38 -27.23
CA MET A 4 4.14 -21.58 -26.18
C MET A 4 4.77 -22.04 -24.87
N LEU A 5 5.82 -22.87 -24.93
CA LEU A 5 6.52 -23.38 -23.76
C LEU A 5 7.38 -22.30 -23.09
N PHE A 6 8.05 -21.45 -23.89
CA PHE A 6 8.74 -20.25 -23.41
C PHE A 6 7.76 -19.23 -22.81
N GLY A 7 6.60 -19.01 -23.44
CA GLY A 7 5.55 -18.13 -22.92
C GLY A 7 4.99 -18.61 -21.59
N ALA A 8 4.73 -19.92 -21.46
CA ALA A 8 4.27 -20.52 -20.20
C ALA A 8 5.32 -20.38 -19.09
N PHE A 9 6.60 -20.61 -19.39
CA PHE A 9 7.70 -20.41 -18.44
C PHE A 9 7.82 -18.95 -17.99
N ALA A 10 7.76 -17.99 -18.94
CA ALA A 10 7.80 -16.56 -18.63
C ALA A 10 6.61 -16.12 -17.77
N ALA A 11 5.40 -16.62 -18.04
CA ALA A 11 4.22 -16.34 -17.23
C ALA A 11 4.36 -16.91 -15.81
N LEU A 12 4.90 -18.11 -15.67
CA LEU A 12 5.12 -18.75 -14.36
C LEU A 12 6.19 -18.00 -13.55
N ALA A 13 7.27 -17.57 -14.20
CA ALA A 13 8.30 -16.73 -13.59
C ALA A 13 7.73 -15.36 -13.15
N ALA A 14 6.89 -14.73 -13.96
CA ALA A 14 6.23 -13.48 -13.61
C ALA A 14 5.27 -13.63 -12.41
N LEU A 15 4.48 -14.71 -12.37
CA LEU A 15 3.61 -15.02 -11.23
C LEU A 15 4.41 -15.26 -9.95
N ALA A 16 5.50 -16.02 -10.03
CA ALA A 16 6.40 -16.25 -8.90
C ALA A 16 7.03 -14.95 -8.40
N MET A 17 7.42 -14.06 -9.31
CA MET A 17 7.97 -12.74 -8.97
C MET A 17 6.93 -11.84 -8.29
N LEU A 18 5.70 -11.80 -8.81
CA LEU A 18 4.59 -11.04 -8.20
C LEU A 18 4.26 -11.55 -6.80
N LEU A 19 4.20 -12.87 -6.62
CA LEU A 19 3.98 -13.49 -5.32
C LEU A 19 5.12 -13.15 -4.36
N GLY A 20 6.38 -13.27 -4.79
CA GLY A 20 7.54 -12.93 -3.97
C GLY A 20 7.54 -11.45 -3.56
N PHE A 21 7.21 -10.55 -4.48
CA PHE A 21 7.09 -9.13 -4.19
C PHE A 21 5.95 -8.84 -3.19
N TYR A 22 4.81 -9.52 -3.33
CA TYR A 22 3.70 -9.40 -2.39
C TYR A 22 4.10 -9.88 -0.98
N LEU A 23 4.73 -11.05 -0.87
CA LEU A 23 5.19 -11.60 0.41
C LEU A 23 6.22 -10.67 1.08
N PHE A 24 7.12 -10.10 0.29
CA PHE A 24 8.11 -9.15 0.76
C PHE A 24 7.47 -7.84 1.26
N THR A 25 6.54 -7.26 0.49
CA THR A 25 5.85 -6.03 0.91
C THR A 25 4.97 -6.26 2.14
N ALA A 26 4.27 -7.39 2.22
CA ALA A 26 3.52 -7.80 3.41
C ALA A 26 4.44 -7.95 4.63
N TYR A 27 5.64 -8.51 4.45
CA TYR A 27 6.64 -8.61 5.51
C TYR A 27 7.15 -7.25 5.99
N VAL A 28 7.41 -6.32 5.06
CA VAL A 28 7.80 -4.94 5.40
C VAL A 28 6.71 -4.24 6.22
N MET A 29 5.44 -4.40 5.82
CA MET A 29 4.29 -3.85 6.56
C MET A 29 4.14 -4.49 7.94
N TYR A 30 4.28 -5.82 8.03
CA TYR A 30 4.27 -6.54 9.31
C TYR A 30 5.37 -6.05 10.24
N ARG A 31 6.59 -5.84 9.75
CA ARG A 31 7.72 -5.33 10.53
C ARG A 31 7.40 -3.94 11.11
N ILE A 32 6.67 -3.11 10.37
CA ILE A 32 6.16 -1.83 10.89
C ILE A 32 5.11 -2.08 11.97
N GLY A 33 4.14 -2.97 11.74
CA GLY A 33 3.10 -3.34 12.71
C GLY A 33 3.66 -3.91 14.02
N ASP A 34 4.72 -4.71 13.94
CA ASP A 34 5.42 -5.29 15.08
C ASP A 34 6.02 -4.22 16.01
N LYS A 35 6.51 -3.10 15.46
CA LYS A 35 6.95 -1.94 16.27
C LYS A 35 5.82 -1.38 17.14
N PHE A 36 4.59 -1.44 16.63
CA PHE A 36 3.39 -0.98 17.34
C PHE A 36 2.71 -2.09 18.13
N ARG A 37 3.21 -3.33 18.06
CA ARG A 37 2.58 -4.55 18.60
C ARG A 37 1.14 -4.74 18.08
N ILE A 38 0.93 -4.50 16.79
CA ILE A 38 -0.37 -4.63 16.12
C ILE A 38 -0.26 -5.66 15.00
N GLY A 39 -1.13 -6.67 15.10
CA GLY A 39 -1.33 -7.72 14.10
C GLY A 39 -0.23 -8.77 14.01
N SER A 40 -0.54 -9.88 13.36
CA SER A 40 0.39 -10.97 13.05
C SER A 40 0.79 -10.99 11.57
N TYR A 41 1.90 -11.64 11.22
CA TYR A 41 2.34 -11.73 9.82
C TYR A 41 1.24 -12.30 8.89
N LEU A 42 0.51 -13.33 9.36
CA LEU A 42 -0.59 -13.94 8.60
C LEU A 42 -1.74 -12.96 8.33
N GLU A 43 -1.97 -12.01 9.23
CA GLU A 43 -2.98 -10.97 9.00
C GLU A 43 -2.51 -9.93 7.98
N PHE A 44 -1.21 -9.61 7.96
CA PHE A 44 -0.62 -8.74 6.92
C PHE A 44 -0.54 -9.39 5.54
N LEU A 45 -0.64 -10.71 5.46
CA LEU A 45 -0.79 -11.48 4.22
C LEU A 45 -2.18 -11.38 3.59
N ILE A 46 -3.16 -10.84 4.30
CA ILE A 46 -4.51 -10.65 3.76
C ILE A 46 -4.56 -9.29 3.04
N PRO A 47 -4.83 -9.26 1.72
CA PRO A 47 -4.98 -8.01 0.98
C PRO A 47 -6.08 -7.15 1.60
N VAL A 48 -5.92 -5.82 1.54
CA VAL A 48 -6.83 -4.82 2.15
C VAL A 48 -6.78 -4.81 3.68
N TYR A 49 -6.81 -5.97 4.34
CA TYR A 49 -6.72 -6.05 5.79
C TYR A 49 -5.36 -5.56 6.31
N ASN A 50 -4.29 -5.82 5.57
CA ASN A 50 -2.97 -5.26 5.83
C ASN A 50 -2.98 -3.71 5.94
N VAL A 51 -3.74 -3.03 5.07
CA VAL A 51 -3.89 -1.56 5.12
C VAL A 51 -4.75 -1.13 6.31
N MET A 52 -5.76 -1.91 6.69
CA MET A 52 -6.53 -1.63 7.91
C MET A 52 -5.66 -1.71 9.17
N LEU A 53 -4.80 -2.73 9.26
CA LEU A 53 -3.82 -2.84 10.35
C LEU A 53 -2.83 -1.67 10.36
N LEU A 54 -2.38 -1.21 9.18
CA LEU A 54 -1.56 0.00 9.09
C LEU A 54 -2.31 1.26 9.55
N CYS A 55 -3.61 1.37 9.31
CA CYS A 55 -4.42 2.46 9.85
C CYS A 55 -4.46 2.41 11.38
N ASP A 56 -4.57 1.22 11.97
CA ASP A 56 -4.51 1.03 13.43
C ASP A 56 -3.11 1.39 13.98
N CYS A 57 -2.05 1.03 13.26
CA CYS A 57 -0.66 1.45 13.54
C CYS A 57 -0.49 2.96 13.45
N ALA A 58 -1.18 3.62 12.51
CA ALA A 58 -1.19 5.06 12.34
C ALA A 58 -2.09 5.76 13.38
N GLY A 59 -3.02 5.04 14.01
CA GLY A 59 -4.03 5.61 14.90
C GLY A 59 -5.05 6.47 14.18
N ILE A 60 -5.33 6.16 12.90
CA ILE A 60 -6.26 6.90 12.05
C ILE A 60 -7.48 6.02 11.71
N THR A 61 -8.50 6.63 11.11
CA THR A 61 -9.71 5.92 10.72
C THR A 61 -9.45 4.86 9.64
N ARG A 62 -10.03 3.66 9.81
CA ARG A 62 -9.93 2.56 8.82
C ARG A 62 -10.53 2.92 7.46
N TRP A 63 -11.38 3.95 7.38
CA TRP A 63 -11.92 4.48 6.13
C TRP A 63 -10.83 4.95 5.15
N VAL A 64 -9.62 5.29 5.63
CA VAL A 64 -8.46 5.58 4.77
C VAL A 64 -8.11 4.37 3.89
N THR A 65 -8.36 3.15 4.36
CA THR A 65 -8.21 1.92 3.55
C THR A 65 -9.11 1.93 2.33
N ALA A 66 -10.35 2.40 2.47
CA ALA A 66 -11.26 2.56 1.33
C ALA A 66 -10.74 3.66 0.39
N GLY A 67 -10.21 4.76 0.90
CA GLY A 67 -9.58 5.80 0.08
C GLY A 67 -8.36 5.32 -0.72
N ILE A 68 -7.64 4.29 -0.24
CA ILE A 68 -6.51 3.67 -0.95
C ILE A 68 -6.99 2.57 -1.92
N GLY A 69 -7.95 1.74 -1.54
CA GLY A 69 -8.39 0.59 -2.33
C GLY A 69 -9.50 0.88 -3.34
N ALA A 70 -10.46 1.75 -2.99
CA ALA A 70 -11.59 2.08 -3.84
C ALA A 70 -11.20 2.70 -5.19
N PRO A 71 -10.16 3.55 -5.29
CA PRO A 71 -9.72 4.10 -6.57
C PRO A 71 -9.46 3.08 -7.67
N ALA A 72 -8.75 1.99 -7.35
CA ALA A 72 -8.48 0.92 -8.30
C ALA A 72 -9.77 0.21 -8.73
N VAL A 73 -10.63 -0.13 -7.76
CA VAL A 73 -11.90 -0.83 -8.02
C VAL A 73 -12.86 0.03 -8.84
N VAL A 74 -13.02 1.31 -8.47
CA VAL A 74 -13.88 2.27 -9.18
C VAL A 74 -13.35 2.51 -10.60
N ALA A 75 -12.04 2.70 -10.77
CA ALA A 75 -11.45 2.85 -12.09
C ALA A 75 -11.66 1.59 -12.96
N SER A 76 -11.47 0.38 -12.42
CA SER A 76 -11.71 -0.87 -13.15
C SER A 76 -13.18 -1.04 -13.54
N LEU A 77 -14.13 -0.72 -12.66
CA LEU A 77 -15.56 -0.78 -12.95
C LEU A 77 -15.96 0.24 -14.03
N LEU A 78 -15.50 1.49 -13.93
CA LEU A 78 -15.80 2.53 -14.92
C LEU A 78 -15.26 2.19 -16.31
N ASN A 79 -14.08 1.56 -16.38
CA ASN A 79 -13.51 1.06 -17.64
C ASN A 79 -14.29 -0.16 -18.18
N PHE A 80 -14.68 -1.11 -17.31
CA PHE A 80 -15.44 -2.30 -17.70
C PHE A 80 -16.80 -1.95 -18.29
N PHE A 81 -17.52 -1.01 -17.68
CA PHE A 81 -18.83 -0.57 -18.16
C PHE A 81 -18.76 0.42 -19.34
N SER A 82 -17.56 0.73 -19.86
CA SER A 82 -17.37 1.66 -20.99
C SER A 82 -18.18 2.95 -20.86
N PHE A 83 -18.28 3.51 -19.65
CA PHE A 83 -18.84 4.85 -19.45
C PHE A 83 -17.85 5.89 -19.99
N GLY A 84 -17.74 6.00 -21.32
CA GLY A 84 -16.82 6.88 -22.05
C GLY A 84 -16.99 8.38 -21.77
N PHE A 85 -18.00 8.76 -20.99
CA PHE A 85 -18.26 10.13 -20.55
C PHE A 85 -17.52 10.52 -19.25
N PHE A 86 -17.04 9.55 -18.46
CA PHE A 86 -16.46 9.77 -17.13
C PHE A 86 -14.92 9.67 -17.08
N GLY A 87 -14.27 9.31 -18.20
CA GLY A 87 -12.89 8.82 -18.23
C GLY A 87 -11.78 9.84 -17.89
N GLY A 88 -12.02 11.14 -18.02
CA GLY A 88 -11.00 12.18 -17.77
C GLY A 88 -11.03 12.73 -16.34
N ASN A 89 -12.08 13.50 -16.02
CA ASN A 89 -12.13 14.31 -14.80
C ASN A 89 -12.32 13.50 -13.51
N MET A 90 -13.09 12.41 -13.56
CA MET A 90 -13.27 11.54 -12.39
C MET A 90 -12.03 10.69 -12.11
N GLY A 91 -11.25 10.34 -13.13
CA GLY A 91 -9.95 9.68 -12.95
C GLY A 91 -8.98 10.54 -12.12
N TYR A 92 -8.94 11.84 -12.36
CA TYR A 92 -8.10 12.77 -11.58
C TYR A 92 -8.56 12.91 -10.14
N LEU A 93 -9.88 13.02 -9.88
CA LEU A 93 -10.42 13.09 -8.53
C LEU A 93 -10.13 11.81 -7.73
N VAL A 94 -10.35 10.66 -8.36
CA VAL A 94 -10.11 9.34 -7.76
C VAL A 94 -8.62 9.14 -7.46
N SER A 95 -7.74 9.57 -8.36
CA SER A 95 -6.28 9.54 -8.15
C SER A 95 -5.82 10.51 -7.06
N ALA A 96 -6.47 11.68 -6.94
CA ALA A 96 -6.18 12.63 -5.88
C ALA A 96 -6.56 12.07 -4.50
N VAL A 97 -7.71 11.40 -4.37
CA VAL A 97 -8.11 10.73 -3.11
C VAL A 97 -7.08 9.67 -2.72
N PHE A 98 -6.67 8.82 -3.67
CA PHE A 98 -5.60 7.86 -3.45
C PHE A 98 -4.32 8.53 -2.92
N PHE A 99 -3.89 9.61 -3.58
CA PHE A 99 -2.69 10.37 -3.23
C PHE A 99 -2.77 10.91 -1.79
N PHE A 100 -3.87 11.58 -1.44
CA PHE A 100 -4.05 12.13 -0.10
C PHE A 100 -4.09 11.04 0.97
N CYS A 101 -4.84 9.95 0.73
CA CYS A 101 -4.92 8.85 1.69
C CYS A 101 -3.58 8.14 1.86
N TRP A 102 -2.79 7.99 0.79
CA TRP A 102 -1.46 7.39 0.82
C TRP A 102 -0.48 8.23 1.66
N ILE A 103 -0.37 9.53 1.37
CA ILE A 103 0.48 10.45 2.14
C ILE A 103 0.04 10.49 3.60
N TYR A 104 -1.27 10.56 3.84
CA TYR A 104 -1.83 10.64 5.18
C TYR A 104 -1.54 9.38 6.01
N LEU A 105 -1.69 8.19 5.42
CA LEU A 105 -1.36 6.93 6.10
C LEU A 105 0.12 6.89 6.50
N TRP A 106 1.03 7.07 5.55
CA TRP A 106 2.47 6.93 5.79
C TRP A 106 3.03 8.05 6.65
N GLY A 107 2.56 9.29 6.46
CA GLY A 107 2.92 10.42 7.30
C GLY A 107 2.49 10.21 8.75
N SER A 108 1.29 9.67 8.98
CA SER A 108 0.77 9.40 10.34
C SER A 108 1.56 8.30 11.05
N ILE A 109 1.90 7.21 10.34
CA ILE A 109 2.78 6.16 10.87
C ILE A 109 4.14 6.73 11.26
N ALA A 110 4.75 7.51 10.36
CA ALA A 110 6.05 8.14 10.61
C ALA A 110 6.00 9.08 11.82
N GLN A 111 4.93 9.88 11.95
CA GLN A 111 4.72 10.78 13.08
C GLN A 111 4.62 10.01 14.40
N ARG A 112 3.93 8.87 14.43
CA ARG A 112 3.87 8.02 15.62
C ARG A 112 5.21 7.37 15.95
N LEU A 113 6.05 7.09 14.95
CA LEU A 113 7.44 6.68 15.12
C LEU A 113 8.41 7.84 15.45
N GLY A 114 7.90 9.05 15.69
CA GLY A 114 8.69 10.23 16.08
C GLY A 114 9.36 10.98 14.92
N LYS A 115 8.95 10.74 13.67
CA LYS A 115 9.52 11.36 12.46
C LYS A 115 8.59 12.44 11.88
N ASN A 116 9.08 13.21 10.90
CA ASN A 116 8.31 14.28 10.27
C ASN A 116 7.20 13.73 9.34
N PHE A 117 5.95 14.14 9.58
CA PHE A 117 4.79 13.70 8.81
C PHE A 117 4.93 13.96 7.30
N TRP A 118 5.20 15.20 6.90
CA TRP A 118 5.21 15.61 5.50
C TRP A 118 6.36 14.99 4.73
N LEU A 119 7.55 14.95 5.33
CA LEU A 119 8.73 14.36 4.70
C LEU A 119 8.46 12.89 4.35
N TRP A 120 8.00 12.11 5.32
CA TRP A 120 7.79 10.66 5.12
C TRP A 120 6.56 10.34 4.30
N GLY A 121 5.48 11.12 4.42
CA GLY A 121 4.28 10.96 3.59
C GLY A 121 4.54 11.29 2.11
N VAL A 122 5.18 12.41 1.81
CA VAL A 122 5.47 12.79 0.42
C VAL A 122 6.52 11.88 -0.21
N LEU A 123 7.58 11.53 0.53
CA LEU A 123 8.59 10.60 0.03
C LEU A 123 8.00 9.22 -0.27
N SER A 124 7.09 8.71 0.58
CA SER A 124 6.49 7.38 0.35
C SER A 124 5.68 7.32 -0.93
N PHE A 125 5.12 8.45 -1.37
CA PHE A 125 4.45 8.55 -2.66
C PHE A 125 5.45 8.55 -3.82
N PHE A 126 6.45 9.44 -3.81
CA PHE A 126 7.39 9.58 -4.94
C PHE A 126 8.32 8.38 -5.13
N PHE A 127 8.66 7.67 -4.05
CA PHE A 127 9.63 6.57 -4.10
C PHE A 127 8.98 5.18 -3.92
N GLY A 128 7.64 5.10 -3.93
CA GLY A 128 6.84 3.87 -4.09
C GLY A 128 7.04 2.73 -3.08
N GLY A 129 7.95 2.86 -2.11
CA GLY A 129 8.40 1.72 -1.31
C GLY A 129 9.66 1.98 -0.48
N LEU A 130 10.62 2.75 -1.00
CA LEU A 130 11.91 2.97 -0.32
C LEU A 130 11.77 3.55 1.10
N PRO A 131 10.91 4.56 1.35
CA PRO A 131 10.75 5.10 2.69
C PRO A 131 10.11 4.09 3.65
N LEU A 132 9.28 3.18 3.14
CA LEU A 132 8.69 2.12 3.96
C LEU A 132 9.76 1.16 4.44
N LEU A 133 10.78 0.87 3.63
CA LEU A 133 11.91 0.03 4.05
C LEU A 133 12.68 0.70 5.19
N ILE A 134 12.89 2.02 5.13
CA ILE A 134 13.56 2.73 6.22
C ILE A 134 12.65 2.73 7.45
N LEU A 135 11.36 3.04 7.32
CA LEU A 135 10.42 3.02 8.44
C LEU A 135 10.27 1.64 9.07
N ALA A 136 10.31 0.58 8.26
CA ALA A 136 10.41 -0.78 8.71
C ALA A 136 11.74 -0.95 9.41
N PHE A 137 12.86 -1.00 8.70
CA PHE A 137 14.16 -1.46 9.20
C PHE A 137 14.91 -0.54 10.18
N ASP A 138 14.49 0.71 10.35
CA ASP A 138 15.04 1.61 11.36
C ASP A 138 14.70 1.14 12.80
N GLY A 139 15.49 1.58 13.78
CA GLY A 139 15.30 1.35 15.21
C GLY A 139 14.24 2.25 15.87
N SER A 140 13.55 3.09 15.09
CA SER A 140 12.50 3.96 15.60
C SER A 140 11.37 3.16 16.27
N LEU A 141 10.98 3.62 17.47
CA LEU A 141 9.89 3.05 18.26
C LEU A 141 8.75 4.06 18.39
N PRO A 142 7.51 3.61 18.64
CA PRO A 142 6.39 4.49 18.86
C PRO A 142 6.69 5.44 20.02
N ARG A 143 6.43 6.75 19.85
CA ARG A 143 6.50 7.69 20.98
C ARG A 143 5.57 7.20 22.08
N ARG A 144 6.11 6.98 23.28
CA ARG A 144 5.30 6.72 24.48
C ARG A 144 4.37 7.93 24.65
N ARG A 145 3.06 7.66 24.70
CA ARG A 145 2.08 8.66 25.15
C ARG A 145 2.34 9.01 26.60
#